data_AF-A0A554LN45-F1
#
_entry.id   AF-A0A554LN45-F1
#
_cell.length_a   1.000
_cell.length_b   1.000
_cell.length_c   1.000
_cell.angle_alpha   90.00
_cell.angle_beta   90.00
_cell.angle_gamma   90.00
#
_symmetry.space_group_name_H-M   'P 1'
#
loop_
_entity.id
_entity.type
_entity.pdbx_description
1 polymer ?
#
loop_
_entity_poly.entity_id
_entity_poly.type
_entity_poly.pdbx_seq_one_letter_code
_entity_poly.pdbx_strand_id
1 'polypeptide(L)' 'MKSATKTNEEWIKVLGKGMITIPKKWRVALSIDAGNLVKARKDGDSLIIEPANKSVSYRIYSQKELENFITDDQIRTS' A
#
# COMPACT_ATOMS: atom_id res chain seq x y z
N MET A 1 -19.15 -19.43 4.39
CA MET A 1 -19.30 -18.23 5.25
C MET A 1 -18.97 -17.01 4.41
N LYS A 2 -19.94 -16.16 4.09
CA LYS A 2 -19.71 -14.92 3.33
C LYS A 2 -19.23 -13.85 4.32
N SER A 3 -17.94 -13.52 4.28
CA SER A 3 -17.38 -12.42 5.04
C SER A 3 -17.98 -11.11 4.50
N ALA A 4 -18.86 -10.46 5.25
CA ALA A 4 -19.33 -9.12 4.92
C ALA A 4 -18.13 -8.16 5.07
N THR A 5 -17.46 -7.83 3.97
CA THR A 5 -16.50 -6.73 3.92
C THR A 5 -17.27 -5.46 4.24
N LYS A 6 -17.10 -4.92 5.45
CA LYS A 6 -17.61 -3.59 5.81
C LYS A 6 -16.99 -2.58 4.86
N THR A 7 -17.79 -2.06 3.94
CA THR A 7 -17.39 -0.98 3.05
C THR A 7 -17.21 0.28 3.88
N ASN A 8 -15.97 0.73 4.05
CA ASN A 8 -15.65 1.98 4.74
C ASN A 8 -15.89 3.14 3.76
N GLU A 9 -17.16 3.49 3.57
CA GLU A 9 -17.60 4.58 2.70
C GLU A 9 -17.97 5.81 3.52
N GLU A 10 -17.54 6.98 3.06
CA GLU A 10 -17.89 8.27 3.68
C GLU A 10 -18.07 9.32 2.58
N TRP A 11 -19.12 10.13 2.70
CA TRP A 11 -19.34 11.25 1.78
C TRP A 11 -18.36 12.37 2.09
N ILE A 12 -17.46 12.65 1.15
CA ILE A 12 -16.45 13.71 1.28
C ILE A 12 -16.86 14.92 0.43
N LYS A 13 -16.79 16.11 1.03
CA LYS A 13 -17.04 17.36 0.32
C LYS A 13 -15.88 17.68 -0.62
N VAL A 14 -16.21 17.99 -1.88
CA VAL A 14 -15.27 18.57 -2.83
C VAL A 14 -15.16 20.08 -2.57
N LEU A 15 -13.93 20.56 -2.42
CA LEU A 15 -13.58 21.96 -2.24
C LEU A 15 -13.23 22.59 -3.61
N GLY A 16 -12.92 23.89 -3.60
CA GLY A 16 -12.52 24.60 -4.81
C GLY A 16 -11.33 23.94 -5.53
N LYS A 17 -11.29 24.07 -6.86
CA LYS A 17 -10.22 23.52 -7.71
C LYS A 17 -10.07 21.98 -7.64
N GLY A 18 -11.13 21.26 -7.25
CA GLY A 18 -11.13 19.79 -7.21
C GLY A 18 -10.38 19.19 -6.03
N MET A 19 -10.08 19.98 -4.99
CA MET A 19 -9.46 19.46 -3.76
C MET A 19 -10.49 18.66 -2.95
N ILE A 20 -10.05 17.54 -2.37
CA ILE A 20 -10.87 16.73 -1.45
C ILE A 20 -10.16 16.61 -0.10
N THR A 21 -10.94 16.52 0.97
CA THR A 21 -10.39 16.30 2.31
C THR A 21 -10.45 14.82 2.65
N ILE A 22 -9.30 14.16 2.74
CA ILE A 22 -9.21 12.77 3.18
C ILE A 22 -9.32 12.73 4.72
N PRO A 23 -10.29 11.99 5.30
CA PRO A 23 -10.44 11.86 6.76
C PRO A 23 -9.14 11.43 7.44
N LYS A 24 -8.86 11.97 8.64
CA LYS A 24 -7.62 11.69 9.39
C LYS A 24 -7.36 10.19 9.57
N LYS A 25 -8.42 9.41 9.84
CA LYS A 25 -8.33 7.96 10.02
C LYS A 25 -7.79 7.26 8.76
N TRP A 26 -8.25 7.66 7.58
CA TRP A 26 -7.81 7.07 6.31
C TRP A 26 -6.39 7.51 5.95
N ARG A 27 -6.03 8.78 6.21
CA ARG A 27 -4.66 9.26 6.01
C ARG A 27 -3.64 8.47 6.82
N VAL A 28 -3.92 8.21 8.09
CA VAL A 28 -3.05 7.39 8.96
C VAL A 28 -2.98 5.95 8.46
N ALA A 29 -4.12 5.35 8.10
CA ALA A 29 -4.19 3.96 7.64
C ALA A 29 -3.48 3.74 6.28
N LEU A 30 -3.50 4.74 5.39
CA LEU A 30 -2.89 4.69 4.07
C LEU A 30 -1.50 5.35 4.01
N SER A 31 -1.00 5.85 5.15
CA SER A 31 0.26 6.61 5.24
C SER A 31 0.34 7.78 4.24
N ILE A 32 -0.75 8.53 4.13
CA ILE A 32 -0.86 9.72 3.27
C ILE A 32 -0.67 10.97 4.13
N ASP A 33 0.52 11.56 4.03
CA ASP A 33 0.89 12.81 4.70
C ASP A 33 0.84 14.01 3.75
N ALA A 34 0.79 15.20 4.33
CA ALA A 34 0.84 16.44 3.56
C ALA A 34 2.19 16.54 2.82
N GLY A 35 2.13 16.81 1.52
CA GLY A 35 3.33 16.86 0.66
C GLY A 35 3.67 15.52 0.00
N ASN A 36 3.07 14.41 0.40
CA ASN A 36 3.28 13.12 -0.27
C ASN A 36 2.64 13.12 -1.65
N LEU A 37 3.32 12.54 -2.62
CA LEU A 37 2.71 12.21 -3.91
C LEU A 37 1.79 10.99 -3.75
N VAL A 38 0.63 11.07 -4.37
CA VAL A 38 -0.34 9.97 -4.47
C VAL A 38 -0.56 9.63 -5.93
N LYS A 39 -0.81 8.36 -6.22
CA LYS A 39 -1.18 7.90 -7.56
C LYS A 39 -2.69 8.01 -7.70
N ALA A 40 -3.14 8.77 -8.70
CA ALA A 40 -4.55 8.84 -9.07
C ALA A 40 -4.77 8.12 -10.40
N ARG A 41 -5.77 7.24 -10.48
CA ARG A 41 -6.21 6.58 -11.70
C ARG A 41 -7.71 6.72 -11.86
N LYS A 42 -8.16 7.11 -13.06
CA LYS A 42 -9.57 7.05 -13.46
C LYS A 42 -9.86 5.67 -14.03
N ASP A 43 -10.90 5.02 -13.54
CA ASP A 43 -11.39 3.73 -14.00
C ASP A 43 -12.90 3.83 -14.20
N GLY A 44 -13.34 3.94 -15.46
CA GLY A 44 -14.72 4.31 -15.78
C GLY A 44 -15.12 5.63 -15.12
N ASP A 45 -16.14 5.57 -14.26
CA ASP A 45 -16.65 6.71 -13.48
C ASP A 45 -16.05 6.81 -12.07
N SER A 46 -15.05 5.97 -11.77
CA SER A 46 -14.38 5.94 -10.47
C SER A 46 -13.02 6.65 -10.51
N LEU A 47 -12.71 7.39 -9.44
CA LEU A 47 -11.38 7.91 -9.17
C LEU A 47 -10.75 7.11 -8.03
N ILE A 48 -9.68 6.39 -8.34
CA ILE A 48 -8.93 5.58 -7.40
C ILE A 48 -7.67 6.35 -7.00
N ILE A 49 -7.46 6.56 -5.69
CA ILE A 49 -6.29 7.25 -5.13
C ILE A 49 -5.53 6.25 -4.26
N GLU A 50 -4.26 6.03 -4.58
CA GLU A 50 -3.38 5.08 -3.89
C GLU A 50 -2.10 5.79 -3.41
N PRO A 51 -1.53 5.42 -2.26
CA PRO A 51 -0.23 5.93 -1.83
C PRO A 51 0.85 5.54 -2.85
N ALA A 52 1.73 6.47 -3.22
CA ALA A 52 2.78 6.20 -4.21
C ALA A 52 3.79 5.15 -3.73
N ASN A 53 4.12 5.18 -2.44
CA ASN A 53 4.97 4.21 -1.78
C ASN A 53 4.10 3.29 -0.93
N LYS A 54 3.77 2.10 -1.43
CA LYS A 54 3.52 1.01 -0.49
C LYS A 54 4.83 0.83 0.27
N SER A 55 4.81 0.95 1.59
CA SER A 55 5.88 0.43 2.43
C SER A 55 5.98 -1.06 2.11
N VAL A 56 6.83 -1.42 1.15
CA VAL A 56 7.11 -2.81 0.85
C VAL A 56 7.95 -3.25 2.02
N SER A 57 7.45 -4.21 2.80
CA SER A 57 8.27 -4.85 3.81
C SER A 57 9.37 -5.61 3.08
N TYR A 58 10.50 -4.96 2.85
CA TYR A 58 11.70 -5.65 2.42
C TYR A 58 12.11 -6.54 3.59
N ARG A 59 12.12 -7.86 3.35
CA ARG A 59 12.66 -8.80 4.32
C ARG A 59 14.16 -8.55 4.42
N ILE A 60 14.61 -8.02 5.55
CA ILE A 60 16.03 -7.87 5.84
C ILE A 60 16.50 -9.24 6.34
N TYR A 61 17.35 -9.90 5.56
CA TYR A 61 17.98 -11.15 5.97
C TYR A 61 19.18 -10.86 6.86
N SER A 62 19.34 -11.65 7.92
CA SER A 62 20.58 -11.69 8.69
C SER A 62 21.68 -12.42 7.91
N GLN A 63 22.95 -12.14 8.24
CA GLN A 63 24.10 -12.81 7.64
C GLN A 63 24.01 -14.35 7.71
N LYS A 64 23.51 -14.86 8.84
CA LYS A 64 23.30 -16.29 9.07
C LYS A 64 22.21 -16.88 8.15
N GLU A 65 21.13 -16.14 7.89
CA GLU A 65 20.10 -16.58 6.95
C GLU A 65 20.66 -16.65 5.52
N LEU A 66 21.48 -15.67 5.12
CA LEU A 66 22.13 -15.66 3.81
C LEU A 66 23.06 -16.86 3.61
N GLU A 67 23.86 -17.20 4.62
CA GLU A 67 24.76 -18.37 4.58
C GLU A 67 23.99 -19.69 4.44
N ASN A 68 22.87 -19.81 5.16
CA ASN A 68 21.99 -20.98 5.03
C ASN A 68 21.39 -21.09 3.63
N PHE A 69 20.91 -19.98 3.05
CA PHE A 69 20.39 -19.96 1.68
C PHE A 69 21.45 -20.40 0.67
N ILE A 70 22.68 -19.90 0.79
CA ILE A 70 23.78 -20.25 -0.13
C ILE A 70 24.11 -21.74 0.00
N THR A 71 24.06 -22.29 1.21
CA THR A 71 24.35 -23.70 1.47
C THR A 71 23.27 -24.61 0.91
N ASP A 72 22.00 -24.23 1.08
CA ASP A 72 20.83 -25.01 0.64
C ASP A 72 20.64 -24.96 -0.89
N ASP A 73 21.08 -23.89 -1.55
CA ASP A 73 20.97 -23.68 -3.00
C ASP A 73 22.12 -24.33 -3.81
N GLN A 74 23.09 -24.97 -3.14
CA GLN A 74 24.12 -25.72 -3.86
C GLN A 74 23.51 -26.97 -4.52
N ILE A 75 23.47 -26.97 -5.86
CA ILE A 75 23.10 -28.13 -6.67
C ILE A 75 24.06 -29.27 -6.30
N ARG A 76 23.56 -30.28 -5.58
CA ARG A 76 24.28 -31.52 -5.34
C ARG A 76 24.46 -32.25 -6.66
N THR A 77 25.58 -32.04 -7.34
CA THR A 77 26.05 -32.94 -8.40
C THR A 77 26.43 -34.26 -7.75
N SER A 78 25.54 -35.24 -7.88
CA SER A 78 25.81 -36.66 -7.58
C SER A 78 26.55 -37.32 -8.73
#